data_AF-A0A0F7KQ64-F1
#
_entry.id   AF-A0A0F7KQ64-F1
#
_cell.length_a   1.000
_cell.length_b   1.000
_cell.length_c   1.000
_cell.angle_alpha   90.00
_cell.angle_beta   90.00
_cell.angle_gamma   90.00
#
_symmetry.space_group_name_H-M   'P 1'
#
loop_
_entity.id
_entity.type
_entity.pdbx_description
1 polymer ?
#
loop_
_entity_poly.entity_id
_entity_poly.type
_entity_poly.pdbx_seq_one_letter_code
_entity_poly.pdbx_strand_id
1 'polypeptide(L)'
;MAEHAPELFTTEDPELATAMEGHDAGHTEHVEPSAFGLTPGGWVGLSMLVFLLILVWKGVHKAIAGGLDGKIAAIREQLDEAKKLREEAEALRAEYAAKIANAEKDAAAMLDHARTEAEQIVAKAEADTEAVIARRKQMAEDKIAAAERGAIEELRATVASAATAAARGLIAEKHDASADRKLVEETISAL
;
A
#
# COMPACT_ATOMS: atom_id res chain seq x y z
N MET A 1 -4.64 12.41 87.55
CA MET A 1 -3.69 13.13 88.42
C MET A 1 -3.77 14.58 87.99
N ALA A 2 -4.67 15.37 88.58
CA ALA A 2 -4.45 16.04 89.87
C ALA A 2 -3.18 16.90 89.76
N GLU A 3 -3.30 18.17 89.39
CA GLU A 3 -3.63 19.30 90.28
C GLU A 3 -2.36 19.88 90.91
N HIS A 4 -1.94 21.05 90.45
CA HIS A 4 -1.63 22.20 91.31
C HIS A 4 -1.44 23.48 90.48
N ALA A 5 -2.48 24.31 90.45
CA ALA A 5 -2.35 25.76 90.61
C ALA A 5 -2.34 26.06 92.14
N PRO A 6 -2.30 27.31 92.65
CA PRO A 6 -2.13 28.66 92.03
C PRO A 6 -1.06 29.49 92.80
N GLU A 7 -0.76 30.74 92.40
CA GLU A 7 -1.06 32.00 93.15
C GLU A 7 0.04 33.02 92.71
N LEU A 8 -0.12 34.33 92.53
CA LEU A 8 -0.98 35.40 93.07
C LEU A 8 -0.78 36.67 92.20
N PHE A 9 -1.43 37.77 92.56
CA PHE A 9 -1.62 39.07 91.90
C PHE A 9 -2.91 39.11 91.06
N THR A 10 -4.12 39.14 91.63
CA THR A 10 -4.77 40.17 92.48
C THR A 10 -4.65 41.57 91.89
N THR A 11 -5.74 42.03 91.25
CA THR A 11 -6.70 43.05 91.73
C THR A 11 -6.36 44.45 91.24
N GLU A 12 -7.11 44.92 90.24
CA GLU A 12 -7.84 46.20 90.31
C GLU A 12 -8.73 46.32 89.05
N ASP A 13 -10.02 46.03 89.23
CA ASP A 13 -11.06 46.77 88.51
C ASP A 13 -11.04 48.20 89.04
N PRO A 14 -11.26 49.19 88.16
CA PRO A 14 -12.49 49.94 88.38
C PRO A 14 -13.33 50.10 87.11
N GLU A 15 -14.62 49.90 87.32
CA GLU A 15 -15.72 50.36 86.48
C GLU A 15 -15.65 51.87 86.14
N LEU A 16 -16.49 52.23 85.16
CA LEU A 16 -17.04 53.57 84.86
C LEU A 16 -16.20 54.51 84.00
N ALA A 17 -16.38 54.40 82.68
CA ALA A 17 -16.74 55.56 81.86
C ALA A 17 -17.38 55.15 80.53
N THR A 18 -18.70 55.25 80.49
CA THR A 18 -19.47 55.54 79.28
C THR A 18 -18.96 56.80 78.58
N ALA A 19 -18.52 56.67 77.32
CA ALA A 19 -18.61 57.68 76.27
C ALA A 19 -18.43 56.90 74.95
N MET A 20 -19.46 56.62 74.14
CA MET A 20 -20.18 57.61 73.33
C MET A 20 -19.30 58.81 72.97
N GLU A 21 -18.34 58.57 72.07
CA GLU A 21 -17.95 59.60 71.11
C GLU A 21 -18.35 59.11 69.72
N GLY A 22 -19.53 59.56 69.30
CA GLY A 22 -19.78 59.79 67.89
C GLY A 22 -18.66 60.69 67.37
N HIS A 23 -18.07 60.30 66.25
CA HIS A 23 -17.22 61.17 65.44
C HIS A 23 -18.14 62.24 64.83
N ASP A 24 -18.57 63.18 65.67
CA ASP A 24 -19.35 64.34 65.30
C ASP A 24 -18.38 65.34 64.67
N ALA A 25 -18.58 65.54 63.36
CA ALA A 25 -18.53 66.81 62.65
C ALA A 25 -17.75 67.97 63.30
N GLY A 26 -16.47 67.78 63.58
CA GLY A 26 -15.51 68.84 63.82
C GLY A 26 -14.97 69.36 62.50
N HIS A 27 -15.65 70.30 61.86
CA HIS A 27 -15.06 71.13 60.81
C HIS A 27 -13.95 72.01 61.44
N THR A 28 -12.75 71.44 61.60
CA THR A 28 -11.52 72.22 61.71
C THR A 28 -11.07 72.54 60.30
N GLU A 29 -11.20 73.80 59.89
CA GLU A 29 -10.53 74.31 58.70
C GLU A 29 -9.02 74.17 58.88
N HIS A 30 -8.50 73.02 58.48
CA HIS A 30 -7.10 72.88 58.15
C HIS A 30 -6.88 73.70 56.90
N VAL A 31 -6.25 74.86 57.05
CA VAL A 31 -5.65 75.59 55.93
C VAL A 31 -4.61 74.64 55.33
N GLU A 32 -5.04 73.84 54.35
CA GLU A 32 -4.12 73.05 53.56
C GLU A 32 -3.13 74.05 52.93
N PRO A 33 -1.81 73.84 53.06
CA PRO A 33 -0.84 74.75 52.46
C PRO A 33 -1.02 74.73 50.94
N SER A 34 -1.80 75.67 50.42
CA SER A 34 -2.03 75.83 48.99
C SER A 34 -0.87 76.61 48.40
N ALA A 35 0.07 75.92 47.78
CA ALA A 35 1.04 76.56 46.92
C ALA A 35 0.35 76.90 45.58
N PHE A 36 0.32 78.19 45.23
CA PHE A 36 -0.16 78.68 43.93
C PHE A 36 -1.67 78.40 43.65
N GLY A 37 -2.53 78.44 44.68
CA GLY A 37 -3.99 78.34 44.52
C GLY A 37 -4.55 76.93 44.29
N LEU A 38 -3.73 75.89 44.45
CA LEU A 38 -4.13 74.48 44.33
C LEU A 38 -4.01 73.77 45.68
N THR A 39 -4.98 72.92 46.00
CA THR A 39 -4.94 72.02 47.18
C THR A 39 -3.90 70.91 46.98
N PRO A 40 -3.41 70.25 48.05
CA PRO A 40 -2.53 69.10 47.96
C PRO A 40 -3.08 68.00 47.03
N GLY A 41 -4.40 67.74 47.07
CA GLY A 41 -5.07 66.83 46.13
C GLY A 41 -4.97 67.29 44.66
N GLY A 42 -5.03 68.60 44.40
CA GLY A 42 -4.82 69.19 43.08
C GLY A 42 -3.39 69.00 42.56
N TRP A 43 -2.38 69.14 43.42
CA TRP A 43 -0.98 68.85 43.07
C TRP A 43 -0.73 67.35 42.83
N VAL A 44 -1.39 66.45 43.56
CA VAL A 44 -1.35 65.00 43.30
C VAL A 44 -2.02 64.67 41.97
N GLY A 45 -3.19 65.25 41.69
CA GLY A 45 -3.88 65.10 40.41
C GLY A 45 -3.06 65.63 39.23
N LEU A 46 -2.42 66.80 39.38
CA LEU A 46 -1.52 67.37 38.37
C LEU A 46 -0.29 66.48 38.15
N SER A 47 0.30 65.94 39.22
CA SER A 47 1.43 65.01 39.14
C SER A 47 1.04 63.71 38.42
N MET A 48 -0.15 63.16 38.69
CA MET A 48 -0.70 61.99 38.01
C MET A 48 -1.00 62.26 36.53
N LEU A 49 -1.52 63.44 36.22
CA LEU A 49 -1.78 63.89 34.84
C LEU A 49 -0.47 64.00 34.05
N VAL A 50 0.54 64.65 34.62
CA VAL A 50 1.88 64.78 34.01
C VAL A 50 2.51 63.39 33.82
N PHE A 51 2.39 62.49 34.81
CA PHE A 51 2.85 61.11 34.69
C PHE A 51 2.16 60.35 33.55
N LEU A 52 0.82 60.43 33.45
CA LEU A 52 0.07 59.82 32.34
C LEU A 52 0.45 60.41 30.99
N LEU A 53 0.63 61.73 30.89
CA LEU A 53 1.12 62.39 29.67
C LEU A 53 2.51 61.90 29.28
N ILE A 54 3.42 61.71 30.24
CA ILE A 54 4.75 61.15 30.01
C ILE A 54 4.65 59.69 29.54
N LEU A 55 3.78 58.86 30.13
CA LEU A 55 3.57 57.46 29.71
C LEU A 55 2.99 57.36 28.29
N VAL A 56 2.08 58.28 27.93
CA VAL A 56 1.55 58.38 26.57
C VAL A 56 2.64 58.86 25.61
N TRP A 57 3.39 59.91 25.95
CA TRP A 57 4.48 60.43 25.11
C TRP A 57 5.61 59.41 24.91
N LYS A 58 5.96 58.65 25.95
CA LYS A 58 6.96 57.57 25.89
C LYS A 58 6.44 56.29 25.22
N GLY A 59 5.15 56.25 24.85
CA GLY A 59 4.59 55.20 24.01
C GLY A 59 4.31 53.86 24.71
N VAL A 60 4.13 53.85 26.04
CA VAL A 60 3.89 52.60 26.80
C VAL A 60 2.63 51.87 26.32
N HIS A 61 1.58 52.61 25.95
CA HIS A 61 0.36 52.05 25.35
C HIS A 61 0.63 51.33 24.02
N LYS A 62 1.55 51.84 23.18
CA LYS A 62 1.95 51.18 21.92
C LYS A 62 2.76 49.93 22.16
N ALA A 63 3.63 49.90 23.18
CA ALA A 63 4.41 48.70 23.52
C ALA A 63 3.52 47.55 23.98
N ILE A 64 2.49 47.84 24.80
CA ILE A 64 1.52 46.84 25.26
C ILE A 64 0.65 46.34 24.09
N ALA A 65 0.13 47.24 23.26
CA ALA A 65 -0.65 46.88 22.08
C ALA A 65 0.17 46.04 21.09
N GLY A 66 1.41 46.46 20.78
CA GLY A 66 2.30 45.73 19.88
C GLY A 66 2.69 44.33 20.39
N GLY A 67 2.85 44.16 21.71
CA GLY A 67 3.08 42.83 22.30
C GLY A 67 1.87 41.90 22.19
N LEU A 68 0.65 42.44 22.31
CA LEU A 68 -0.58 41.68 22.14
C LEU A 68 -0.82 41.35 20.66
N ASP A 69 -0.62 42.30 19.75
CA ASP A 69 -0.69 42.10 18.31
C ASP A 69 0.33 41.07 17.83
N GLY A 70 1.55 41.10 18.37
CA GLY A 70 2.57 40.09 18.07
C GLY A 70 2.16 38.67 18.51
N LYS A 71 1.53 38.54 19.69
CA LYS A 71 0.97 37.25 20.14
C LYS A 71 -0.18 36.79 19.25
N ILE A 72 -1.07 37.70 18.84
CA ILE A 72 -2.18 37.37 17.93
C ILE A 72 -1.64 36.93 16.57
N ALA A 73 -0.62 37.61 16.03
CA ALA A 73 0.02 37.24 14.78
C ALA A 73 0.67 35.85 14.87
N ALA A 74 1.43 35.57 15.93
CA ALA A 74 2.05 34.26 16.15
C ALA A 74 1.02 33.13 16.29
N ILE A 75 -0.09 33.36 17.01
CA ILE A 75 -1.17 32.36 17.14
C ILE A 75 -1.86 32.13 15.79
N ARG A 76 -2.08 33.19 14.99
CA ARG A 76 -2.65 33.05 13.65
C ARG A 76 -1.74 32.23 12.74
N GLU A 77 -0.44 32.54 12.73
CA GLU A 77 0.55 31.80 11.95
C GLU A 77 0.57 30.31 12.35
N GLN A 78 0.64 30.00 13.65
CA GLN A 78 0.59 28.62 14.14
C GLN A 78 -0.71 27.90 13.76
N LEU A 79 -1.86 28.60 13.82
CA LEU A 79 -3.15 28.02 13.47
C LEU A 79 -3.24 27.75 11.96
N ASP A 80 -2.70 28.63 11.13
CA ASP A 80 -2.69 28.47 9.68
C ASP A 80 -1.70 27.38 9.24
N GLU A 81 -0.53 27.27 9.88
CA GLU A 81 0.37 26.13 9.70
C GLU A 81 -0.29 24.80 10.12
N ALA A 82 -0.99 24.78 11.25
CA ALA A 82 -1.69 23.58 11.72
C ALA A 82 -2.83 23.17 10.77
N LYS A 83 -3.58 24.14 10.22
CA LYS A 83 -4.59 23.86 9.18
C LYS A 83 -3.95 23.31 7.92
N LYS A 84 -2.88 23.94 7.44
CA LYS A 84 -2.16 23.49 6.24
C LYS A 84 -1.62 22.07 6.42
N LEU A 85 -1.00 21.78 7.57
CA LEU A 85 -0.50 20.44 7.88
C LEU A 85 -1.63 19.41 7.92
N ARG A 86 -2.80 19.80 8.44
CA ARG A 86 -3.98 18.93 8.45
C ARG A 86 -4.52 18.68 7.04
N GLU A 87 -4.61 19.71 6.21
CA GLU A 87 -5.02 19.59 4.81
C GLU A 87 -4.04 18.69 4.02
N GLU A 88 -2.73 18.86 4.21
CA GLU A 88 -1.71 18.00 3.61
C GLU A 88 -1.82 16.55 4.09
N ALA A 89 -2.07 16.32 5.38
CA ALA A 89 -2.28 14.98 5.93
C ALA A 89 -3.56 14.31 5.40
N GLU A 90 -4.66 15.06 5.29
CA GLU A 90 -5.92 14.58 4.73
C GLU A 90 -5.79 14.27 3.23
N ALA A 91 -5.10 15.13 2.47
CA ALA A 91 -4.80 14.91 1.07
C ALA A 91 -3.91 13.66 0.87
N LEU A 92 -2.86 13.52 1.67
CA LEU A 92 -1.95 12.37 1.62
C LEU A 92 -2.70 11.08 1.96
N ARG A 93 -3.57 11.10 2.97
CA ARG A 93 -4.41 9.95 3.33
C ARG A 93 -5.35 9.56 2.19
N ALA A 94 -5.99 10.53 1.54
CA ALA A 94 -6.85 10.27 0.39
C ALA A 94 -6.07 9.67 -0.79
N GLU A 95 -4.86 10.19 -1.05
CA GLU A 95 -3.97 9.67 -2.10
C GLU A 95 -3.56 8.22 -1.82
N TYR A 96 -3.14 7.90 -0.59
CA TYR A 96 -2.78 6.52 -0.23
C TYR A 96 -3.99 5.58 -0.27
N ALA A 97 -5.16 6.01 0.18
CA ALA A 97 -6.38 5.20 0.07
C ALA A 97 -6.73 4.90 -1.39
N ALA A 98 -6.63 5.89 -2.28
CA ALA A 98 -6.83 5.70 -3.71
C ALA A 98 -5.76 4.78 -4.32
N LYS A 99 -4.49 4.93 -3.94
CA LYS A 99 -3.39 4.06 -4.37
C LYS A 99 -3.62 2.60 -3.96
N ILE A 100 -4.08 2.36 -2.74
CA ILE A 100 -4.38 1.00 -2.25
C ILE A 100 -5.54 0.40 -3.04
N ALA A 101 -6.65 1.14 -3.21
CA ALA A 101 -7.80 0.68 -3.98
C ALA A 101 -7.44 0.36 -5.45
N ASN A 102 -6.60 1.19 -6.07
CA ASN A 102 -6.10 0.95 -7.41
C ASN A 102 -5.17 -0.27 -7.46
N ALA A 103 -4.26 -0.43 -6.49
CA ALA A 103 -3.37 -1.58 -6.42
C ALA A 103 -4.14 -2.90 -6.24
N GLU A 104 -5.20 -2.91 -5.41
CA GLU A 104 -6.08 -4.08 -5.25
C GLU A 104 -6.82 -4.40 -6.56
N LYS A 105 -7.33 -3.39 -7.26
CA LYS A 105 -7.97 -3.56 -8.57
C LYS A 105 -6.99 -4.09 -9.62
N ASP A 106 -5.79 -3.55 -9.68
CA ASP A 106 -4.74 -3.96 -10.62
C ASP A 106 -4.28 -5.39 -10.31
N ALA A 107 -4.14 -5.76 -9.04
CA ALA A 107 -3.84 -7.12 -8.63
C ALA A 107 -4.95 -8.10 -9.04
N ALA A 108 -6.22 -7.73 -8.86
CA ALA A 108 -7.36 -8.53 -9.30
C ALA A 108 -7.37 -8.70 -10.82
N ALA A 109 -7.13 -7.63 -11.58
CA ALA A 109 -7.04 -7.67 -13.04
C ALA A 109 -5.84 -8.52 -13.51
N MET A 110 -4.70 -8.44 -12.83
CA MET A 110 -3.52 -9.24 -13.12
C MET A 110 -3.78 -10.73 -12.89
N LEU A 111 -4.50 -11.09 -11.82
CA LEU A 111 -4.88 -12.48 -11.55
C LEU A 111 -5.87 -13.01 -12.59
N ASP A 112 -6.86 -12.21 -13.00
CA ASP A 112 -7.82 -12.59 -14.03
C ASP A 112 -7.16 -12.80 -15.39
N HIS A 113 -6.25 -11.88 -15.77
CA HIS A 113 -5.45 -12.01 -16.98
C HIS A 113 -4.57 -13.26 -16.93
N ALA A 114 -3.87 -13.50 -15.82
CA ALA A 114 -3.01 -14.68 -15.67
C ALA A 114 -3.80 -15.99 -15.75
N ARG A 115 -5.03 -16.03 -15.22
CA ARG A 115 -5.92 -17.20 -15.36
C ARG A 115 -6.33 -17.40 -16.81
N THR A 116 -6.76 -16.34 -17.48
CA THR A 116 -7.17 -16.39 -18.89
C THR A 116 -6.01 -16.85 -19.78
N GLU A 117 -4.80 -16.33 -19.56
CA GLU A 117 -3.60 -16.75 -20.28
C GLU A 117 -3.25 -18.22 -20.00
N ALA A 118 -3.34 -18.66 -18.74
CA ALA A 118 -3.08 -20.05 -18.38
C ALA A 118 -4.07 -20.99 -19.08
N GLU A 119 -5.37 -20.67 -19.09
CA GLU A 119 -6.39 -21.43 -19.80
C GLU A 119 -6.12 -21.49 -21.30
N GLN A 120 -5.72 -20.37 -21.91
CA GLN A 120 -5.35 -20.35 -23.34
C GLN A 120 -4.11 -21.18 -23.63
N ILE A 121 -3.09 -21.15 -22.77
CA ILE A 121 -1.88 -21.97 -22.91
C ILE A 121 -2.24 -23.45 -22.82
N VAL A 122 -3.07 -23.85 -21.85
CA VAL A 122 -3.51 -25.24 -21.70
C VAL A 122 -4.31 -25.69 -22.93
N ALA A 123 -5.31 -24.91 -23.35
CA ALA A 123 -6.10 -25.23 -24.54
C ALA A 123 -5.25 -25.36 -25.80
N LYS A 124 -4.27 -24.46 -25.97
CA LYS A 124 -3.32 -24.53 -27.09
C LYS A 124 -2.41 -25.75 -26.99
N ALA A 125 -1.89 -26.06 -25.81
CA ALA A 125 -1.04 -27.22 -25.59
C ALA A 125 -1.78 -28.54 -25.86
N GLU A 126 -3.06 -28.63 -25.48
CA GLU A 126 -3.92 -29.78 -25.78
C GLU A 126 -4.10 -29.94 -27.30
N ALA A 127 -4.47 -28.86 -28.00
CA ALA A 127 -4.64 -28.89 -29.46
C ALA A 127 -3.33 -29.24 -30.20
N ASP A 128 -2.20 -28.66 -29.79
CA ASP A 128 -0.89 -28.94 -30.36
C ASP A 128 -0.48 -30.41 -30.11
N THR A 129 -0.77 -30.93 -28.91
CA THR A 129 -0.48 -32.32 -28.55
C THR A 129 -1.33 -33.29 -29.37
N GLU A 130 -2.62 -33.03 -29.53
CA GLU A 130 -3.51 -33.82 -30.38
C GLU A 130 -3.01 -33.84 -31.83
N ALA A 131 -2.63 -32.69 -32.38
CA ALA A 131 -2.07 -32.60 -33.72
C ALA A 131 -0.74 -33.39 -33.87
N VAL A 132 0.12 -33.36 -32.86
CA VAL A 132 1.37 -34.14 -32.83
C VAL A 132 1.09 -35.64 -32.77
N ILE A 133 0.13 -36.07 -31.94
CA ILE A 133 -0.26 -37.47 -31.82
C ILE A 133 -0.84 -37.96 -33.15
N ALA A 134 -1.76 -37.20 -33.76
CA ALA A 134 -2.36 -37.54 -35.05
C ALA A 134 -1.29 -37.70 -36.14
N ARG A 135 -0.35 -36.75 -36.24
CA ARG A 135 0.77 -36.83 -37.20
C ARG A 135 1.67 -38.04 -36.94
N ARG A 136 1.99 -38.33 -35.67
CA ARG A 136 2.81 -39.49 -35.31
C ARG A 136 2.11 -40.80 -35.63
N LYS A 137 0.80 -40.87 -35.41
CA LYS A 137 -0.02 -42.03 -35.77
C LYS A 137 0.03 -42.26 -37.28
N GLN A 138 -0.22 -41.23 -38.08
CA GLN A 138 -0.13 -41.34 -39.54
C GLN A 138 1.26 -41.78 -40.00
N MET A 139 2.33 -41.20 -39.46
CA MET A 139 3.71 -41.61 -39.78
C MET A 139 3.99 -43.08 -39.40
N ALA A 140 3.38 -43.59 -38.32
CA ALA A 140 3.52 -44.99 -37.94
C ALA A 140 2.75 -45.91 -38.88
N GLU A 141 1.51 -45.54 -39.24
CA GLU A 141 0.70 -46.25 -40.22
C GLU A 141 1.39 -46.30 -41.59
N ASP A 142 1.96 -45.19 -42.06
CA ASP A 142 2.71 -45.12 -43.31
C ASP A 142 3.95 -46.03 -43.29
N LYS A 143 4.67 -46.08 -42.16
CA LYS A 143 5.83 -46.98 -41.98
C LYS A 143 5.42 -48.44 -41.96
N ILE A 144 4.32 -48.78 -41.30
CA ILE A 144 3.77 -50.14 -41.28
C ILE A 144 3.38 -50.53 -42.71
N ALA A 145 2.64 -49.71 -43.43
CA ALA A 145 2.23 -49.98 -44.80
C ALA A 145 3.43 -50.10 -45.77
N ALA A 146 4.51 -49.36 -45.54
CA ALA A 146 5.75 -49.51 -46.29
C ALA A 146 6.46 -50.84 -45.97
N ALA A 147 6.54 -51.21 -44.69
CA ALA A 147 7.13 -52.47 -44.24
C ALA A 147 6.34 -53.69 -44.72
N GLU A 148 5.01 -53.64 -44.69
CA GLU A 148 4.14 -54.69 -45.21
C GLU A 148 4.35 -54.91 -46.71
N ARG A 149 4.43 -53.84 -47.50
CA ARG A 149 4.76 -53.93 -48.93
C ARG A 149 6.13 -54.58 -49.16
N GLY A 150 7.13 -54.18 -48.38
CA GLY A 150 8.46 -54.79 -48.43
C GLY A 150 8.44 -56.29 -48.09
N ALA A 151 7.75 -56.67 -47.02
CA ALA A 151 7.63 -58.06 -46.59
C ALA A 151 6.89 -58.94 -47.61
N ILE A 152 5.85 -58.41 -48.26
CA ILE A 152 5.14 -59.13 -49.32
C ILE A 152 6.05 -59.38 -50.52
N GLU A 153 6.83 -58.38 -50.94
CA GLU A 153 7.77 -58.53 -52.05
C GLU A 153 8.91 -59.52 -51.71
N GLU A 154 9.44 -59.46 -50.49
CA GLU A 154 10.44 -60.41 -50.01
C GLU A 154 9.88 -61.84 -49.96
N LEU A 155 8.67 -62.03 -49.43
CA LEU A 155 8.00 -63.32 -49.40
C LEU A 155 7.77 -63.87 -50.82
N ARG A 156 7.34 -63.03 -51.76
CA ARG A 156 7.17 -63.43 -53.17
C ARG A 156 8.49 -63.89 -53.79
N ALA A 157 9.57 -63.16 -53.54
CA ALA A 157 10.90 -63.54 -54.02
C ALA A 157 11.38 -64.87 -53.42
N THR A 158 11.18 -65.08 -52.12
CA THR A 158 11.52 -66.36 -51.44
C THR A 158 10.70 -67.52 -52.00
N VAL A 159 9.38 -67.35 -52.17
CA VAL A 159 8.50 -68.39 -52.72
C VAL A 159 8.87 -68.71 -54.17
N ALA A 160 9.14 -67.71 -55.01
CA ALA A 160 9.56 -67.93 -56.40
C ALA A 160 10.89 -68.69 -56.47
N SER A 161 11.85 -68.34 -55.61
CA SER A 161 13.15 -69.04 -55.50
C SER A 161 12.96 -70.49 -55.05
N ALA A 162 12.16 -70.73 -54.00
CA ALA A 162 11.87 -72.05 -53.48
C ALA A 162 11.13 -72.94 -54.51
N ALA A 163 10.14 -72.39 -55.21
CA ALA A 163 9.42 -73.08 -56.27
C ALA A 163 10.36 -73.44 -57.45
N THR A 164 11.24 -72.52 -57.85
CA THR A 164 12.24 -72.78 -58.89
C THR A 164 13.23 -73.86 -58.47
N ALA A 165 13.69 -73.83 -57.21
CA ALA A 165 14.59 -74.85 -56.67
C ALA A 165 13.92 -76.24 -56.62
N ALA A 166 12.66 -76.31 -56.18
CA ALA A 166 11.88 -77.55 -56.17
C ALA A 166 11.63 -78.08 -57.59
N ALA A 167 11.27 -77.20 -58.53
CA ALA A 167 11.09 -77.57 -59.94
C ALA A 167 12.39 -78.10 -60.55
N ARG A 168 13.54 -77.46 -60.29
CA ARG A 168 14.86 -77.96 -60.72
C ARG A 168 15.15 -79.35 -60.17
N GLY A 169 14.86 -79.59 -58.88
CA GLY A 169 15.02 -80.91 -58.26
C GLY A 169 14.15 -81.98 -58.93
N LEU A 170 12.87 -81.68 -59.16
CA LEU A 170 11.93 -82.61 -59.81
C LEU A 170 12.31 -82.90 -61.27
N ILE A 171 12.77 -81.87 -62.01
CA ILE A 171 13.29 -82.05 -63.37
C ILE A 171 14.51 -82.98 -63.30
N ALA A 172 15.51 -82.70 -62.47
CA ALA A 172 16.71 -83.53 -62.36
C ALA A 172 16.42 -85.00 -62.01
N GLU A 173 15.38 -85.28 -61.22
CA GLU A 173 14.96 -86.64 -60.87
C GLU A 173 14.18 -87.35 -62.00
N LYS A 174 13.48 -86.60 -62.85
CA LYS A 174 12.63 -87.13 -63.93
C LYS A 174 13.22 -87.01 -65.34
N HIS A 175 14.35 -86.32 -65.50
CA HIS A 175 15.01 -86.13 -66.79
C HIS A 175 15.92 -87.32 -67.10
N ASP A 176 15.58 -88.06 -68.16
CA ASP A 176 16.41 -89.12 -68.73
C ASP A 176 16.69 -88.83 -70.21
N ALA A 177 17.59 -89.60 -70.83
CA ALA A 177 17.97 -89.43 -72.23
C ALA A 177 16.81 -89.63 -73.23
N SER A 178 15.68 -90.21 -72.80
CA SER A 178 14.47 -90.33 -73.62
C SER A 178 13.64 -89.04 -73.61
N ALA A 179 13.62 -88.31 -72.49
CA ALA A 179 12.97 -87.01 -72.38
C ALA A 179 13.67 -85.94 -73.25
N ASP A 180 15.01 -85.92 -73.26
CA ASP A 180 15.80 -85.01 -74.10
C ASP A 180 15.48 -85.18 -75.59
N ARG A 181 15.43 -86.44 -76.04
CA ARG A 181 15.19 -86.76 -77.45
C ARG A 181 13.81 -86.30 -77.92
N LYS A 182 12.78 -86.38 -77.06
CA LYS A 182 11.44 -85.84 -77.33
C LYS A 182 11.42 -84.32 -77.45
N LEU A 183 12.09 -83.60 -76.55
CA LEU A 183 12.15 -82.13 -76.58
C LEU A 183 12.88 -81.62 -77.83
N VAL A 184 13.92 -82.34 -78.28
CA VAL A 184 14.63 -82.02 -79.54
C VAL A 184 13.71 -82.24 -80.74
N GLU A 185 12.99 -83.35 -80.80
CA GLU A 185 12.04 -83.62 -81.90
C GLU A 185 10.90 -82.58 -81.95
N GLU A 186 10.37 -82.19 -80.79
CA GLU A 186 9.27 -81.23 -80.66
C GLU A 186 9.71 -79.79 -81.01
N THR A 187 10.93 -79.38 -80.64
CA THR A 187 11.51 -78.08 -81.04
C THR A 187 11.87 -78.03 -82.53
N ILE A 188 12.36 -79.13 -83.11
CA ILE A 188 12.58 -79.26 -84.57
C ILE A 188 11.26 -79.22 -85.33
N SER A 189 10.18 -79.80 -84.78
CA SER A 189 8.86 -79.81 -85.41
C SER A 189 8.08 -78.49 -85.23
N ALA A 190 8.42 -77.65 -84.24
CA ALA A 190 7.77 -76.37 -83.99
C ALA A 190 8.42 -75.19 -84.75
N LEU A 191 9.59 -75.43 -85.35
CA LEU A 191 10.27 -74.54 -86.30
C LEU A 191 9.76 -74.78 -87.72
#